data_AF-A0A7J4KHH7-F1
#
_entry.id   AF-A0A7J4KHH7-F1
#
_cell.length_a   1.000
_cell.length_b   1.000
_cell.length_c   1.000
_cell.angle_alpha   90.00
_cell.angle_beta   90.00
_cell.angle_gamma   90.00
#
_symmetry.space_group_name_H-M   'P 1'
#
loop_
_entity.id
_entity.type
_entity.pdbx_description
1 polymer ?
#
loop_
_entity_poly.entity_id
_entity_poly.type
_entity_poly.pdbx_seq_one_letter_code
_entity_poly.pdbx_strand_id
1 'polypeptide(L)'
;TTPPTWGSVGSEQSGYMKWNNASNPDTSFPWSWSFNFPNGYGYYWFYSNAIDLNGNTEYIPDTADARCKYIQPAAPVINSYDLRNSTGSKLNNATGLLDVNREYYFTVNVTAKYGWVYIDYIDITAWYDQGSENSLFNQTAGGNLNMHLRYENVTGNASFKLLWPKNEVQLITSNCTQTIINTSTRIIKISFKPLNQTRWAGSNNSWNAAVNTTNDPFSWDFNITVIEMSGLKAWKVDEYGIYKFAMLLPDKNWVDVQAPPGYNATTNIVNITYCSNYEYNLSIYFEENLTNMSSGDSIPIANNVYICANADMTDDITSDMMFYGIRESNAIDIINLSGIFHRNNTSQFVRVQFNVFIPFGTIQGEYTSHVATKIKFK
;
A
#
# COMPACT_ATOMS: atom_id res chain seq x y z
N THR A 1 -40.37 -1.40 -40.35
CA THR A 1 -39.16 -1.87 -39.65
C THR A 1 -39.58 -2.35 -38.28
N THR A 2 -39.55 -3.67 -38.06
CA THR A 2 -39.89 -4.29 -36.78
C THR A 2 -38.90 -3.85 -35.70
N PRO A 3 -39.35 -3.44 -34.49
CA PRO A 3 -38.45 -3.16 -33.38
C PRO A 3 -37.82 -4.47 -32.89
N PRO A 4 -36.58 -4.44 -32.36
CA PRO A 4 -35.93 -5.65 -31.88
C PRO A 4 -36.60 -6.09 -30.57
N THR A 5 -37.17 -7.29 -30.58
CA THR A 5 -37.62 -8.01 -29.39
C THR A 5 -36.40 -8.51 -28.62
N TRP A 6 -36.01 -7.77 -27.58
CA TRP A 6 -35.07 -8.26 -26.56
C TRP A 6 -35.88 -8.61 -25.32
N GLY A 7 -35.95 -9.92 -25.03
CA GLY A 7 -36.84 -10.51 -24.04
C GLY A 7 -36.77 -9.86 -22.66
N SER A 8 -37.90 -9.31 -22.21
CA SER A 8 -38.18 -9.18 -20.78
C SER A 8 -38.76 -10.49 -20.28
N VAL A 9 -38.30 -10.94 -19.11
CA VAL A 9 -38.80 -12.14 -18.42
C VAL A 9 -40.11 -11.86 -17.67
N GLY A 10 -40.85 -10.81 -18.07
CA GLY A 10 -42.13 -10.40 -17.52
C GLY A 10 -43.16 -10.34 -18.65
N SER A 11 -44.40 -10.77 -18.37
CA SER A 11 -45.50 -10.65 -19.31
C SER A 11 -45.69 -9.18 -19.68
N GLU A 12 -45.54 -8.83 -20.96
CA GLU A 12 -45.94 -7.52 -21.46
C GLU A 12 -47.42 -7.31 -21.12
N GLN A 13 -47.71 -6.35 -20.24
CA GLN A 13 -49.08 -5.91 -20.04
C GLN A 13 -49.44 -4.99 -21.20
N SER A 14 -50.38 -5.43 -22.03
CA SER A 14 -50.93 -4.60 -23.09
C SER A 14 -51.94 -3.62 -22.51
N GLY A 15 -51.62 -2.34 -22.54
CA GLY A 15 -52.52 -1.25 -22.12
C GLY A 15 -52.14 -0.60 -20.78
N TYR A 16 -52.72 0.58 -20.54
CA TYR A 16 -52.53 1.32 -19.30
C TYR A 16 -53.33 0.71 -18.15
N MET A 17 -52.77 0.74 -16.95
CA MET A 17 -53.46 0.36 -15.72
C MET A 17 -53.46 1.52 -14.74
N LYS A 18 -54.55 1.66 -13.98
CA LYS A 18 -54.63 2.65 -12.90
C LYS A 18 -53.61 2.29 -11.82
N TRP A 19 -52.79 3.27 -11.42
CA TRP A 19 -51.84 3.13 -10.33
C TRP A 19 -52.56 3.14 -8.96
N ASN A 20 -53.03 1.99 -8.48
CA ASN A 20 -53.78 1.91 -7.23
C ASN A 20 -52.84 1.83 -5.99
N ASN A 21 -52.26 2.96 -5.59
CA ASN A 21 -51.57 3.14 -4.31
C ASN A 21 -52.30 4.21 -3.47
N ALA A 22 -52.07 4.25 -2.15
CA ALA A 22 -52.67 5.20 -1.21
C ALA A 22 -52.43 6.68 -1.57
N SER A 23 -51.41 6.97 -2.38
CA SER A 23 -51.12 8.31 -2.91
C SER A 23 -51.84 8.65 -4.23
N ASN A 24 -52.79 7.82 -4.69
CA ASN A 24 -53.54 8.05 -5.92
C ASN A 24 -55.07 7.91 -5.67
N PRO A 25 -55.90 8.91 -6.03
CA PRO A 25 -55.55 10.18 -6.68
C PRO A 25 -54.74 11.11 -5.76
N ASP A 26 -53.82 11.88 -6.34
CA ASP A 26 -53.21 13.02 -5.64
C ASP A 26 -54.15 14.23 -5.73
N THR A 27 -54.49 14.82 -4.59
CA THR A 27 -55.48 15.88 -4.45
C THR A 27 -54.88 17.24 -4.10
N SER A 28 -53.55 17.37 -3.99
CA SER A 28 -52.91 18.62 -3.59
C SER A 28 -51.57 18.88 -4.28
N PHE A 29 -51.21 20.16 -4.46
CA PHE A 29 -49.91 20.56 -4.98
C PHE A 29 -48.77 20.04 -4.07
N PRO A 30 -47.66 19.48 -4.62
CA PRO A 30 -47.19 19.55 -6.01
C PRO A 30 -47.64 18.43 -6.98
N TRP A 31 -48.72 17.69 -6.71
CA TRP A 31 -49.20 16.56 -7.54
C TRP A 31 -48.09 15.56 -7.89
N SER A 32 -47.63 14.82 -6.89
CA SER A 32 -46.55 13.84 -6.98
C SER A 32 -46.95 12.50 -6.37
N TRP A 33 -46.61 11.41 -7.05
CA TRP A 33 -46.80 10.06 -6.53
C TRP A 33 -45.49 9.27 -6.52
N SER A 34 -45.38 8.30 -5.61
CA SER A 34 -44.29 7.34 -5.60
C SER A 34 -44.63 6.13 -6.48
N PHE A 35 -43.66 5.68 -7.28
CA PHE A 35 -43.74 4.50 -8.12
C PHE A 35 -42.64 3.50 -7.75
N ASN A 36 -42.98 2.22 -7.59
CA ASN A 36 -42.07 1.20 -7.04
C ASN A 36 -41.75 0.04 -8.00
N PHE A 37 -42.02 0.19 -9.31
CA PHE A 37 -41.70 -0.81 -10.34
C PHE A 37 -42.25 -2.22 -10.03
N PRO A 38 -43.58 -2.38 -9.86
CA PRO A 38 -44.18 -3.63 -9.34
C PRO A 38 -43.96 -4.85 -10.25
N ASN A 39 -43.75 -4.61 -11.54
CA ASN A 39 -43.50 -5.65 -12.55
C ASN A 39 -42.00 -5.94 -12.78
N GLY A 40 -41.12 -5.38 -11.94
CA GLY A 40 -39.68 -5.55 -12.06
C GLY A 40 -39.07 -4.81 -13.26
N TYR A 41 -38.01 -5.37 -13.85
CA TYR A 41 -37.25 -4.67 -14.89
C TYR A 41 -38.05 -4.54 -16.19
N GLY A 42 -37.95 -3.38 -16.85
CA GLY A 42 -38.68 -3.13 -18.09
C GLY A 42 -38.87 -1.65 -18.39
N TYR A 43 -39.62 -1.37 -19.45
CA TYR A 43 -40.08 -0.02 -19.76
C TYR A 43 -41.38 0.26 -19.02
N TYR A 44 -41.47 1.47 -18.49
CA TYR A 44 -42.67 1.99 -17.85
C TYR A 44 -43.10 3.26 -18.56
N TRP A 45 -44.40 3.35 -18.80
CA TRP A 45 -45.07 4.48 -19.42
C TRP A 45 -46.08 5.03 -18.44
N PHE A 46 -46.06 6.34 -18.27
CA PHE A 46 -46.90 7.04 -17.32
C PHE A 46 -47.68 8.11 -18.06
N TYR A 47 -48.91 8.31 -17.63
CA TYR A 47 -49.72 9.47 -17.97
C TYR A 47 -50.51 9.89 -16.74
N SER A 48 -50.89 11.16 -16.69
CA SER A 48 -51.87 11.66 -15.72
C SER A 48 -53.27 11.68 -16.33
N ASN A 49 -54.29 11.50 -15.48
CA ASN A 49 -55.69 11.73 -15.85
C ASN A 49 -56.38 12.54 -14.75
N ALA A 50 -56.65 13.81 -15.04
CA ALA A 50 -57.33 14.78 -14.19
C ALA A 50 -58.86 14.65 -14.26
N ILE A 51 -59.50 14.79 -13.10
CA ILE A 51 -60.95 14.85 -12.94
C ILE A 51 -61.27 16.13 -12.17
N ASP A 52 -62.14 16.99 -12.70
CA ASP A 52 -62.55 18.21 -12.02
C ASP A 52 -63.67 17.97 -10.98
N LEU A 53 -64.04 19.02 -10.22
CA LEU A 53 -65.09 18.94 -9.19
C LEU A 53 -66.49 18.64 -9.76
N ASN A 54 -66.68 18.84 -11.06
CA ASN A 54 -67.92 18.55 -11.79
C ASN A 54 -67.93 17.13 -12.39
N GLY A 55 -66.86 16.36 -12.21
CA GLY A 55 -66.70 15.00 -12.75
C GLY A 55 -66.24 14.95 -14.21
N ASN A 56 -65.87 16.09 -14.80
CA ASN A 56 -65.29 16.11 -16.14
C ASN A 56 -63.90 15.48 -16.09
N THR A 57 -63.67 14.48 -16.93
CA THR A 57 -62.41 13.72 -17.01
C THR A 57 -61.66 14.14 -18.28
N GLU A 58 -60.35 14.35 -18.20
CA GLU A 58 -59.54 14.62 -19.39
C GLU A 58 -59.41 13.38 -20.29
N TYR A 59 -59.09 13.62 -21.56
CA TYR A 59 -58.89 12.52 -22.52
C TYR A 59 -57.59 11.78 -22.19
N ILE A 60 -57.61 10.45 -22.29
CA ILE A 60 -56.40 9.63 -22.10
C ILE A 60 -55.45 9.93 -23.26
N PRO A 61 -54.22 10.40 -23.02
CA PRO A 61 -53.31 10.76 -24.10
C PRO A 61 -52.91 9.53 -24.93
N ASP A 62 -52.81 9.71 -26.25
CA ASP A 62 -52.37 8.68 -27.19
C ASP A 62 -50.90 8.28 -26.97
N THR A 63 -50.14 9.12 -26.27
CA THR A 63 -48.74 8.89 -25.93
C THR A 63 -48.50 9.12 -24.44
N ALA A 64 -47.66 8.28 -23.84
CA ALA A 64 -47.25 8.45 -22.45
C ALA A 64 -46.59 9.83 -22.21
N ASP A 65 -47.04 10.53 -21.18
CA ASP A 65 -46.50 11.82 -20.71
C ASP A 65 -45.06 11.68 -20.20
N ALA A 66 -44.75 10.55 -19.56
CA ALA A 66 -43.41 10.22 -19.10
C ALA A 66 -43.08 8.76 -19.37
N ARG A 67 -41.78 8.48 -19.53
CA ARG A 67 -41.26 7.14 -19.78
C ARG A 67 -40.00 6.92 -18.95
N CYS A 68 -39.84 5.74 -18.38
CA CYS A 68 -38.57 5.33 -17.80
C CYS A 68 -38.28 3.86 -18.11
N LYS A 69 -37.04 3.44 -17.88
CA LYS A 69 -36.62 2.04 -17.98
C LYS A 69 -36.01 1.63 -16.67
N TYR A 70 -36.59 0.65 -16.01
CA TYR A 70 -35.96 -0.02 -14.89
C TYR A 70 -35.05 -1.12 -15.43
N ILE A 71 -33.75 -0.90 -15.37
CA ILE A 71 -32.76 -1.81 -15.95
C ILE A 71 -32.35 -2.83 -14.90
N GLN A 72 -32.31 -4.10 -15.29
CA GLN A 72 -31.70 -5.14 -14.46
C GLN A 72 -30.21 -4.84 -14.32
N PRO A 73 -29.70 -4.59 -13.10
CA PRO A 73 -28.29 -4.34 -12.89
C PRO A 73 -27.45 -5.51 -13.42
N ALA A 74 -26.27 -5.20 -13.93
CA ALA A 74 -25.34 -6.20 -14.40
C ALA A 74 -23.99 -5.98 -13.72
N ALA A 75 -23.36 -7.07 -13.29
CA ALA A 75 -22.03 -6.99 -12.74
C ALA A 75 -21.08 -6.39 -13.80
N PRO A 76 -20.12 -5.55 -13.37
CA PRO A 76 -19.09 -5.05 -14.25
C PRO A 76 -18.18 -6.20 -14.72
N VAL A 77 -17.37 -5.95 -15.74
CA VAL A 77 -16.38 -6.91 -16.23
C VAL A 77 -15.00 -6.29 -16.13
N ILE A 78 -14.06 -6.97 -15.48
CA ILE A 78 -12.63 -6.64 -15.54
C ILE A 78 -12.06 -7.36 -16.77
N ASN A 79 -11.80 -6.61 -17.84
CA ASN A 79 -11.31 -7.14 -19.11
C ASN A 79 -9.84 -7.51 -19.04
N SER A 80 -9.05 -6.71 -18.31
CA SER A 80 -7.62 -6.92 -18.09
C SER A 80 -7.13 -6.09 -16.92
N TYR A 81 -6.05 -6.52 -16.28
CA TYR A 81 -5.35 -5.75 -15.26
C TYR A 81 -3.84 -6.01 -15.33
N ASP A 82 -3.05 -5.13 -14.71
CA ASP A 82 -1.62 -5.33 -14.51
C ASP A 82 -1.10 -4.42 -13.38
N LEU A 83 0.03 -4.81 -12.78
CA LEU A 83 0.89 -3.98 -11.94
C LEU A 83 2.22 -3.80 -12.67
N ARG A 84 2.62 -2.57 -12.98
CA ARG A 84 3.78 -2.35 -13.85
C ARG A 84 4.53 -1.04 -13.58
N ASN A 85 5.71 -0.93 -14.19
CA ASN A 85 6.45 0.32 -14.38
C ASN A 85 6.93 0.42 -15.84
N SER A 86 7.94 1.25 -16.13
CA SER A 86 8.50 1.40 -17.48
C SER A 86 9.22 0.16 -18.02
N THR A 87 9.59 -0.81 -17.17
CA THR A 87 10.28 -2.03 -17.58
C THR A 87 9.33 -3.20 -17.85
N GLY A 88 8.02 -3.04 -17.58
CA GLY A 88 7.00 -4.07 -17.80
C GLY A 88 6.25 -4.49 -16.54
N SER A 89 5.54 -5.63 -16.65
CA SER A 89 4.71 -6.20 -15.59
C SER A 89 5.54 -6.68 -14.40
N LYS A 90 5.00 -6.54 -13.20
CA LYS A 90 5.56 -6.98 -11.91
C LYS A 90 4.77 -8.12 -11.29
N LEU A 91 3.66 -8.50 -11.93
CA LEU A 91 2.92 -9.69 -11.54
C LEU A 91 3.86 -10.89 -11.64
N ASN A 92 3.88 -11.70 -10.59
CA ASN A 92 4.61 -12.96 -10.55
C ASN A 92 6.08 -12.83 -10.96
N ASN A 93 6.71 -11.71 -10.56
CA ASN A 93 8.09 -11.37 -10.88
C ASN A 93 8.41 -11.33 -12.40
N ALA A 94 7.42 -11.08 -13.26
CA ALA A 94 7.58 -11.14 -14.72
C ALA A 94 8.73 -10.28 -15.26
N THR A 95 8.98 -9.10 -14.69
CA THR A 95 10.12 -8.24 -15.03
C THR A 95 10.87 -7.74 -13.80
N GLY A 96 10.93 -8.53 -12.74
CA GLY A 96 11.49 -8.13 -11.44
C GLY A 96 10.41 -7.70 -10.43
N LEU A 97 10.86 -7.49 -9.19
CA LEU A 97 10.03 -7.09 -8.06
C LEU A 97 9.87 -5.56 -7.99
N LEU A 98 9.10 -5.09 -7.01
CA LEU A 98 9.02 -3.67 -6.68
C LEU A 98 10.21 -3.24 -5.81
N ASP A 99 10.86 -2.15 -6.19
CA ASP A 99 11.79 -1.42 -5.33
C ASP A 99 11.03 -0.40 -4.49
N VAL A 100 11.39 -0.29 -3.22
CA VAL A 100 10.91 0.82 -2.40
C VAL A 100 11.44 2.16 -2.95
N ASN A 101 10.67 3.22 -2.74
CA ASN A 101 10.90 4.58 -3.25
C ASN A 101 10.91 4.71 -4.78
N ARG A 102 10.42 3.71 -5.52
CA ARG A 102 10.16 3.80 -6.97
C ARG A 102 8.66 3.84 -7.24
N GLU A 103 8.26 4.54 -8.29
CA GLU A 103 6.86 4.61 -8.69
C GLU A 103 6.44 3.38 -9.52
N TYR A 104 5.26 2.86 -9.20
CA TYR A 104 4.57 1.80 -9.92
C TYR A 104 3.11 2.18 -10.11
N TYR A 105 2.39 1.46 -10.95
CA TYR A 105 0.97 1.70 -11.13
C TYR A 105 0.21 0.42 -11.47
N PHE A 106 -1.01 0.36 -10.95
CA PHE A 106 -2.01 -0.58 -11.44
C PHE A 106 -2.70 -0.01 -12.67
N THR A 107 -2.95 -0.85 -13.66
CA THR A 107 -3.88 -0.56 -14.76
C THR A 107 -5.04 -1.54 -14.70
N VAL A 108 -6.28 -1.05 -14.75
CA VAL A 108 -7.48 -1.89 -14.72
C VAL A 108 -8.41 -1.46 -15.85
N ASN A 109 -8.67 -2.35 -16.81
CA ASN A 109 -9.61 -2.15 -17.91
C ASN A 109 -10.96 -2.74 -17.53
N VAL A 110 -12.00 -1.91 -17.44
CA VAL A 110 -13.31 -2.29 -16.93
C VAL A 110 -14.40 -1.91 -17.94
N THR A 111 -15.37 -2.81 -18.12
CA THR A 111 -16.60 -2.55 -18.89
C THR A 111 -17.83 -2.64 -17.97
N ALA A 112 -18.66 -1.59 -17.98
CA ALA A 112 -19.96 -1.54 -17.34
C ALA A 112 -21.07 -1.61 -18.40
N LYS A 113 -21.84 -2.70 -18.43
CA LYS A 113 -22.80 -3.04 -19.52
C LYS A 113 -23.74 -1.90 -19.90
N TYR A 114 -24.23 -1.13 -18.93
CA TYR A 114 -25.21 -0.06 -19.15
C TYR A 114 -24.61 1.35 -19.09
N GLY A 115 -23.28 1.46 -19.08
CA GLY A 115 -22.56 2.72 -19.07
C GLY A 115 -21.78 2.94 -17.78
N TRP A 116 -20.74 3.77 -17.87
CA TRP A 116 -19.82 4.01 -16.75
C TRP A 116 -20.47 4.70 -15.55
N VAL A 117 -21.60 5.40 -15.73
CA VAL A 117 -22.34 6.06 -14.64
C VAL A 117 -22.76 5.08 -13.54
N TYR A 118 -22.84 3.78 -13.85
CA TYR A 118 -23.23 2.74 -12.92
C TYR A 118 -22.06 2.20 -12.07
N ILE A 119 -20.81 2.50 -12.41
CA ILE A 119 -19.68 2.18 -11.54
C ILE A 119 -19.70 3.11 -10.33
N ASP A 120 -19.57 2.57 -9.12
CA ASP A 120 -19.42 3.36 -7.90
C ASP A 120 -17.93 3.60 -7.63
N TYR A 121 -17.18 2.52 -7.39
CA TYR A 121 -15.73 2.59 -7.16
C TYR A 121 -15.00 1.32 -7.61
N ILE A 122 -13.68 1.45 -7.72
CA ILE A 122 -12.74 0.34 -7.90
C ILE A 122 -11.78 0.37 -6.73
N ASP A 123 -11.73 -0.73 -5.99
CA ASP A 123 -10.76 -0.96 -4.92
C ASP A 123 -9.64 -1.86 -5.40
N ILE A 124 -8.43 -1.55 -4.92
CA ILE A 124 -7.28 -2.45 -4.98
C ILE A 124 -6.78 -2.60 -3.56
N THR A 125 -7.03 -3.77 -2.96
CA THR A 125 -6.50 -4.15 -1.65
C THR A 125 -5.33 -5.10 -1.84
N ALA A 126 -4.20 -4.86 -1.21
CA ALA A 126 -3.02 -5.73 -1.26
C ALA A 126 -2.50 -6.02 0.15
N TRP A 127 -1.95 -7.22 0.38
CA TRP A 127 -1.45 -7.66 1.68
C TRP A 127 -0.27 -8.62 1.53
N TYR A 128 0.64 -8.61 2.50
CA TYR A 128 1.67 -9.63 2.63
C TYR A 128 1.04 -10.93 3.15
N ASP A 129 1.20 -12.03 2.41
CA ASP A 129 0.49 -13.29 2.63
C ASP A 129 1.04 -14.12 3.81
N GLN A 130 2.25 -13.77 4.28
CA GLN A 130 2.99 -14.48 5.33
C GLN A 130 3.27 -15.95 5.03
N GLY A 131 3.34 -16.33 3.75
CA GLY A 131 3.55 -17.72 3.33
C GLY A 131 2.29 -18.58 3.32
N SER A 132 1.11 -17.95 3.28
CA SER A 132 -0.18 -18.63 3.30
C SER A 132 -1.13 -18.08 2.24
N GLU A 133 -1.44 -18.93 1.27
CA GLU A 133 -2.40 -18.66 0.17
C GLU A 133 -3.86 -18.46 0.63
N ASN A 134 -4.15 -18.75 1.89
CA ASN A 134 -5.47 -18.51 2.49
C ASN A 134 -5.53 -17.20 3.30
N SER A 135 -4.45 -16.43 3.31
CA SER A 135 -4.42 -15.14 3.98
C SER A 135 -5.40 -14.17 3.31
N LEU A 136 -6.00 -13.26 4.09
CA LEU A 136 -6.86 -12.22 3.55
C LEU A 136 -6.37 -10.84 3.99
N PHE A 137 -6.68 -9.85 3.16
CA PHE A 137 -6.46 -8.44 3.48
C PHE A 137 -6.88 -8.09 4.91
N ASN A 138 -5.99 -7.45 5.66
CA ASN A 138 -6.24 -6.92 7.01
C ASN A 138 -6.54 -7.98 8.10
N GLN A 139 -6.20 -9.25 7.88
CA GLN A 139 -6.20 -10.27 8.95
C GLN A 139 -5.03 -10.11 9.92
N THR A 140 -3.89 -9.60 9.44
CA THR A 140 -2.73 -9.24 10.25
C THR A 140 -2.69 -7.72 10.40
N ALA A 141 -2.56 -7.23 11.65
CA ALA A 141 -2.73 -5.84 12.05
C ALA A 141 -2.06 -4.84 11.07
N GLY A 142 -2.84 -3.85 10.61
CA GLY A 142 -2.44 -2.90 9.58
C GLY A 142 -1.14 -2.13 9.84
N GLY A 143 -0.55 -1.62 8.76
CA GLY A 143 0.74 -0.92 8.76
C GLY A 143 1.46 -1.19 7.45
N ASN A 144 2.73 -1.57 7.53
CA ASN A 144 3.59 -1.89 6.39
C ASN A 144 3.30 -3.22 5.66
N LEU A 145 2.22 -3.91 6.04
CA LEU A 145 1.80 -5.21 5.50
C LEU A 145 0.58 -5.13 4.59
N ASN A 146 -0.11 -3.99 4.51
CA ASN A 146 -1.39 -3.85 3.81
C ASN A 146 -1.44 -2.55 3.01
N MET A 147 -2.17 -2.54 1.89
CA MET A 147 -2.46 -1.36 1.08
C MET A 147 -3.90 -1.39 0.54
N HIS A 148 -4.55 -0.23 0.50
CA HIS A 148 -5.89 -0.03 -0.03
C HIS A 148 -5.94 1.26 -0.86
N LEU A 149 -5.94 1.09 -2.17
CA LEU A 149 -6.14 2.14 -3.17
C LEU A 149 -7.60 2.12 -3.64
N ARG A 150 -8.13 3.30 -3.94
CA ARG A 150 -9.49 3.46 -4.47
C ARG A 150 -9.55 4.46 -5.60
N TYR A 151 -10.26 4.10 -6.67
CA TYR A 151 -10.85 5.02 -7.63
C TYR A 151 -12.32 5.21 -7.30
N GLU A 152 -12.83 6.45 -7.29
CA GLU A 152 -14.25 6.75 -7.11
C GLU A 152 -14.80 7.46 -8.35
N ASN A 153 -15.94 6.96 -8.83
CA ASN A 153 -16.66 7.53 -9.96
C ASN A 153 -17.57 8.66 -9.50
N VAL A 154 -16.96 9.80 -9.18
CA VAL A 154 -17.70 11.01 -8.78
C VAL A 154 -18.06 11.86 -10.01
N THR A 155 -19.14 12.64 -9.88
CA THR A 155 -19.55 13.60 -10.92
C THR A 155 -18.41 14.59 -11.19
N GLY A 156 -17.94 14.67 -12.44
CA GLY A 156 -16.82 15.52 -12.84
C GLY A 156 -15.52 14.72 -13.03
N ASN A 157 -14.45 15.12 -12.36
CA ASN A 157 -13.15 14.45 -12.44
C ASN A 157 -13.10 13.26 -11.47
N ALA A 158 -12.52 12.15 -11.94
CA ALA A 158 -12.26 10.99 -11.10
C ALA A 158 -11.48 11.33 -9.83
N SER A 159 -11.85 10.69 -8.72
CA SER A 159 -11.17 10.80 -7.43
C SER A 159 -10.32 9.55 -7.21
N PHE A 160 -9.06 9.75 -6.81
CA PHE A 160 -8.11 8.69 -6.49
C PHE A 160 -7.67 8.83 -5.05
N LYS A 161 -7.70 7.74 -4.28
CA LYS A 161 -7.42 7.74 -2.85
C LYS A 161 -6.49 6.59 -2.48
N LEU A 162 -5.63 6.86 -1.51
CA LEU A 162 -4.98 5.85 -0.68
C LEU A 162 -5.70 5.88 0.66
N LEU A 163 -6.54 4.88 0.89
CA LEU A 163 -7.34 4.78 2.10
C LEU A 163 -6.46 4.28 3.26
N TRP A 164 -5.56 3.34 2.96
CA TRP A 164 -4.56 2.79 3.87
C TRP A 164 -3.35 2.24 3.07
N PRO A 165 -2.12 2.21 3.60
CA PRO A 165 -1.69 2.77 4.87
C PRO A 165 -1.51 4.29 4.76
N LYS A 166 -1.15 4.96 5.87
CA LYS A 166 -1.05 6.44 5.88
C LYS A 166 0.33 6.96 5.52
N ASN A 167 1.36 6.16 5.69
CA ASN A 167 2.74 6.63 5.64
C ASN A 167 3.69 5.63 4.98
N GLU A 168 3.36 4.35 4.84
CA GLU A 168 4.23 3.33 4.23
C GLU A 168 4.09 3.26 2.70
N VAL A 169 3.06 3.88 2.14
CA VAL A 169 2.85 4.00 0.69
C VAL A 169 2.46 5.44 0.39
N GLN A 170 2.93 5.97 -0.72
CA GLN A 170 2.52 7.27 -1.23
C GLN A 170 1.67 7.11 -2.50
N LEU A 171 0.49 7.73 -2.54
CA LEU A 171 -0.27 7.90 -3.78
C LEU A 171 0.37 8.99 -4.64
N ILE A 172 0.62 8.70 -5.92
CA ILE A 172 1.15 9.66 -6.89
C ILE A 172 -0.02 10.17 -7.73
N THR A 173 -0.86 11.02 -7.13
CA THR A 173 -2.11 11.50 -7.72
C THR A 173 -1.93 12.17 -9.08
N SER A 174 -0.82 12.88 -9.30
CA SER A 174 -0.49 13.53 -10.58
C SER A 174 -0.38 12.55 -11.75
N ASN A 175 -0.08 11.28 -11.46
CA ASN A 175 0.11 10.22 -12.45
C ASN A 175 -1.05 9.22 -12.48
N CYS A 176 -2.10 9.44 -11.68
CA CYS A 176 -3.34 8.69 -11.76
C CYS A 176 -4.20 9.21 -12.90
N THR A 177 -4.78 8.32 -13.70
CA THR A 177 -5.55 8.72 -14.89
C THR A 177 -6.74 7.81 -15.11
N GLN A 178 -7.82 8.36 -15.67
CA GLN A 178 -8.86 7.59 -16.32
C GLN A 178 -8.78 7.81 -17.83
N THR A 179 -8.74 6.74 -18.61
CA THR A 179 -8.82 6.81 -20.07
C THR A 179 -10.19 6.31 -20.51
N ILE A 180 -10.94 7.17 -21.21
CA ILE A 180 -12.26 6.82 -21.73
C ILE A 180 -12.07 6.11 -23.07
N ILE A 181 -12.49 4.85 -23.16
CA ILE A 181 -12.46 4.10 -24.42
C ILE A 181 -13.78 4.29 -25.16
N ASN A 182 -14.90 4.20 -24.44
CA ASN A 182 -16.25 4.48 -24.93
C ASN A 182 -17.18 4.77 -23.74
N THR A 183 -18.49 4.81 -23.96
CA THR A 183 -19.50 5.12 -22.93
C THR A 183 -19.57 4.10 -21.79
N SER A 184 -19.16 2.86 -22.03
CA SER A 184 -19.20 1.74 -21.07
C SER A 184 -17.83 1.29 -20.55
N THR A 185 -16.75 1.60 -21.26
CA THR A 185 -15.42 1.03 -20.99
C THR A 185 -14.40 2.11 -20.69
N ARG A 186 -13.63 1.91 -19.61
CA ARG A 186 -12.51 2.77 -19.24
C ARG A 186 -11.30 1.96 -18.78
N ILE A 187 -10.14 2.58 -18.93
CA ILE A 187 -8.89 2.11 -18.32
C ILE A 187 -8.56 3.04 -17.16
N ILE A 188 -8.48 2.49 -15.96
CA ILE A 188 -8.13 3.21 -14.74
C ILE A 188 -6.67 2.90 -14.42
N LYS A 189 -5.87 3.96 -14.23
CA LYS A 189 -4.49 3.89 -13.80
C LYS A 189 -4.36 4.51 -12.43
N ILE A 190 -3.91 3.75 -11.44
CA ILE A 190 -3.65 4.24 -10.07
C ILE A 190 -2.15 4.10 -9.80
N SER A 191 -1.46 5.23 -9.64
CA SER A 191 -0.01 5.30 -9.45
C SER A 191 0.34 5.48 -7.99
N PHE A 192 1.33 4.72 -7.51
CA PHE A 192 1.76 4.72 -6.12
C PHE A 192 3.26 4.46 -6.01
N LYS A 193 3.81 4.70 -4.82
CA LYS A 193 5.21 4.45 -4.48
C LYS A 193 5.28 3.77 -3.11
N PRO A 194 5.68 2.49 -3.00
CA PRO A 194 6.01 1.88 -1.72
C PRO A 194 7.19 2.61 -1.08
N LEU A 195 7.21 2.76 0.24
CA LEU A 195 8.27 3.47 0.97
C LEU A 195 9.12 2.46 1.75
N ASN A 196 10.16 2.93 2.44
CA ASN A 196 11.23 2.13 3.07
C ASN A 196 10.81 0.94 3.93
N GLN A 197 9.56 0.90 4.36
CA GLN A 197 9.08 -0.09 5.31
C GLN A 197 8.10 -1.08 4.71
N THR A 198 7.59 -0.82 3.50
CA THR A 198 6.71 -1.76 2.81
C THR A 198 7.40 -3.12 2.76
N ARG A 199 6.77 -4.11 3.40
CA ARG A 199 7.39 -5.38 3.76
C ARG A 199 7.97 -6.07 2.53
N TRP A 200 9.22 -6.52 2.63
CA TRP A 200 9.83 -7.40 1.64
C TRP A 200 9.01 -8.67 1.44
N ALA A 201 8.93 -9.11 0.19
CA ALA A 201 8.32 -10.39 -0.19
C ALA A 201 8.99 -10.91 -1.46
N GLY A 202 9.47 -12.16 -1.43
CA GLY A 202 10.29 -12.75 -2.50
C GLY A 202 9.82 -14.12 -2.98
N SER A 203 8.64 -14.56 -2.54
CA SER A 203 8.06 -15.88 -2.82
C SER A 203 9.00 -17.08 -2.60
N ASN A 204 9.72 -17.12 -1.48
CA ASN A 204 10.73 -18.17 -1.21
C ASN A 204 11.69 -18.47 -2.40
N ASN A 205 11.91 -17.49 -3.29
CA ASN A 205 12.64 -17.58 -4.56
C ASN A 205 12.03 -18.46 -5.67
N SER A 206 10.72 -18.71 -5.67
CA SER A 206 9.98 -19.42 -6.72
C SER A 206 8.71 -18.63 -7.07
N TRP A 207 8.46 -18.36 -8.35
CA TRP A 207 7.27 -17.63 -8.81
C TRP A 207 6.49 -18.44 -9.84
N ASN A 208 5.18 -18.50 -9.70
CA ASN A 208 4.26 -19.16 -10.58
C ASN A 208 3.66 -18.16 -11.57
N ALA A 209 3.71 -18.48 -12.87
CA ALA A 209 3.15 -17.61 -13.90
C ALA A 209 1.62 -17.70 -14.05
N ALA A 210 0.93 -18.45 -13.16
CA ALA A 210 -0.53 -18.48 -13.12
C ALA A 210 -1.09 -17.07 -12.94
N VAL A 211 -2.21 -16.79 -13.58
CA VAL A 211 -2.87 -15.49 -13.51
C VAL A 211 -4.21 -15.66 -12.82
N ASN A 212 -4.65 -14.61 -12.14
CA ASN A 212 -5.89 -14.63 -11.37
C ASN A 212 -5.88 -15.66 -10.22
N THR A 213 -4.73 -15.82 -9.57
CA THR A 213 -4.48 -16.72 -8.44
C THR A 213 -3.52 -16.06 -7.44
N THR A 214 -3.53 -16.53 -6.20
CA THR A 214 -2.52 -16.28 -5.17
C THR A 214 -1.94 -17.64 -4.84
N ASN A 215 -0.79 -17.98 -5.40
CA ASN A 215 -0.18 -19.31 -5.29
C ASN A 215 1.35 -19.29 -5.15
N ASP A 216 1.90 -18.14 -4.75
CA ASP A 216 3.29 -17.91 -4.46
C ASP A 216 3.46 -17.51 -2.99
N PRO A 217 3.92 -18.42 -2.10
CA PRO A 217 3.95 -18.16 -0.68
C PRO A 217 5.07 -17.17 -0.33
N PHE A 218 4.81 -16.23 0.59
CA PHE A 218 5.70 -15.12 0.94
C PHE A 218 5.78 -14.05 -0.16
N SER A 219 4.62 -13.74 -0.74
CA SER A 219 4.36 -12.70 -1.73
C SER A 219 3.51 -11.56 -1.13
N TRP A 220 3.28 -10.52 -1.93
CA TRP A 220 2.14 -9.63 -1.73
C TRP A 220 1.01 -10.06 -2.65
N ASP A 221 -0.07 -10.50 -2.05
CA ASP A 221 -1.33 -10.73 -2.73
C ASP A 221 -2.05 -9.40 -2.97
N PHE A 222 -2.90 -9.36 -3.99
CA PHE A 222 -3.89 -8.31 -4.10
C PHE A 222 -5.22 -8.81 -4.66
N ASN A 223 -6.25 -8.00 -4.42
CA ASN A 223 -7.58 -8.15 -4.96
C ASN A 223 -8.05 -6.82 -5.54
N ILE A 224 -8.37 -6.81 -6.82
CA ILE A 224 -9.06 -5.73 -7.51
C ILE A 224 -10.55 -6.03 -7.44
N THR A 225 -11.33 -5.16 -6.81
CA THR A 225 -12.80 -5.28 -6.77
C THR A 225 -13.45 -4.05 -7.41
N VAL A 226 -14.27 -4.28 -8.43
CA VAL A 226 -15.09 -3.25 -9.07
C VAL A 226 -16.51 -3.37 -8.54
N ILE A 227 -17.08 -2.27 -8.04
CA ILE A 227 -18.43 -2.22 -7.48
C ILE A 227 -19.31 -1.30 -8.32
N GLU A 228 -20.49 -1.82 -8.68
CA GLU A 228 -21.58 -1.11 -9.34
C GLU A 228 -22.55 -0.56 -8.27
N MET A 229 -23.29 0.51 -8.58
CA MET A 229 -24.16 1.22 -7.61
C MET A 229 -25.22 0.32 -6.93
N SER A 230 -25.64 -0.78 -7.55
CA SER A 230 -26.56 -1.76 -6.96
C SER A 230 -25.86 -2.78 -6.04
N GLY A 231 -24.53 -2.68 -5.88
CA GLY A 231 -23.71 -3.60 -5.09
C GLY A 231 -23.23 -4.85 -5.84
N LEU A 232 -23.58 -5.01 -7.13
CA LEU A 232 -22.99 -6.07 -7.95
C LEU A 232 -21.50 -5.81 -8.14
N LYS A 233 -20.70 -6.88 -8.13
CA LYS A 233 -19.25 -6.78 -8.17
C LYS A 233 -18.60 -7.76 -9.14
N ALA A 234 -17.44 -7.37 -9.64
CA ALA A 234 -16.47 -8.27 -10.25
C ALA A 234 -15.13 -8.10 -9.54
N TRP A 235 -14.34 -9.16 -9.51
CA TRP A 235 -13.06 -9.15 -8.83
C TRP A 235 -12.01 -9.99 -9.55
N LYS A 236 -10.74 -9.65 -9.31
CA LYS A 236 -9.56 -10.36 -9.79
C LYS A 236 -8.49 -10.34 -8.70
N VAL A 237 -7.80 -11.44 -8.52
CA VAL A 237 -6.66 -11.54 -7.58
C VAL A 237 -5.37 -11.75 -8.35
N ASP A 238 -4.23 -11.43 -7.78
CA ASP A 238 -2.91 -11.81 -8.28
C ASP A 238 -1.87 -11.49 -7.21
N GLU A 239 -0.60 -11.69 -7.53
CA GLU A 239 0.50 -11.49 -6.59
C GLU A 239 1.72 -10.80 -7.20
N TYR A 240 2.56 -10.23 -6.34
CA TYR A 240 3.81 -9.58 -6.70
C TYR A 240 4.78 -9.58 -5.53
N GLY A 241 6.06 -9.24 -5.77
CA GLY A 241 7.06 -9.15 -4.71
C GLY A 241 7.66 -7.75 -4.55
N ILE A 242 8.41 -7.59 -3.47
CA ILE A 242 9.11 -6.35 -3.10
C ILE A 242 10.55 -6.72 -2.73
N TYR A 243 11.55 -6.01 -3.27
CA TYR A 243 12.97 -6.23 -2.96
C TYR A 243 13.33 -5.85 -1.52
N LYS A 244 14.42 -6.46 -1.02
CA LYS A 244 14.99 -6.12 0.30
C LYS A 244 15.59 -4.73 0.22
N PHE A 245 15.36 -3.94 1.25
CA PHE A 245 15.90 -2.61 1.38
C PHE A 245 16.49 -2.43 2.78
N ALA A 246 17.66 -1.80 2.83
CA ALA A 246 18.26 -1.31 4.06
C ALA A 246 18.98 0.01 3.81
N MET A 247 18.98 0.87 4.83
CA MET A 247 19.71 2.13 4.85
C MET A 247 20.42 2.26 6.20
N LEU A 248 21.63 2.80 6.18
CA LEU A 248 22.45 3.04 7.35
C LEU A 248 23.20 4.37 7.16
N LEU A 249 23.06 5.28 8.12
CA LEU A 249 23.60 6.64 8.03
C LEU A 249 24.05 7.13 9.41
N PRO A 250 25.35 7.02 9.74
CA PRO A 250 25.96 7.75 10.84
C PRO A 250 25.85 9.27 10.61
N ASP A 251 25.44 10.03 11.62
CA ASP A 251 25.24 11.49 11.50
C ASP A 251 26.55 12.30 11.52
N LYS A 252 27.61 11.72 12.09
CA LYS A 252 28.96 12.29 12.16
C LYS A 252 29.98 11.19 12.47
N ASN A 253 31.27 11.54 12.40
CA ASN A 253 32.34 10.67 12.86
C ASN A 253 32.42 10.65 14.39
N TRP A 254 32.94 9.55 14.95
CA TRP A 254 33.44 9.57 16.32
C TRP A 254 34.65 10.51 16.40
N VAL A 255 34.74 11.29 17.48
CA VAL A 255 35.90 12.14 17.75
C VAL A 255 37.03 11.29 18.31
N ASP A 256 38.24 11.66 17.92
CA ASP A 256 39.46 11.05 18.42
C ASP A 256 39.58 11.23 19.94
N VAL A 257 40.28 10.30 20.57
CA VAL A 257 40.42 10.26 22.03
C VAL A 257 41.82 10.67 22.47
N GLN A 258 41.88 11.42 23.57
CA GLN A 258 43.13 11.83 24.20
C GLN A 258 43.04 11.62 25.72
N ALA A 259 43.93 10.78 26.24
CA ALA A 259 44.14 10.62 27.68
C ALA A 259 45.62 10.30 27.96
N PRO A 260 46.12 10.57 29.17
CA PRO A 260 47.42 10.08 29.60
C PRO A 260 47.47 8.55 29.61
N PRO A 261 48.64 7.92 29.41
CA PRO A 261 48.80 6.48 29.62
C PRO A 261 48.33 6.04 31.00
N GLY A 262 47.54 4.97 31.05
CA GLY A 262 46.88 4.43 32.25
C GLY A 262 45.47 4.94 32.50
N TYR A 263 44.91 5.77 31.61
CA TYR A 263 43.58 6.37 31.78
C TYR A 263 42.64 6.04 30.61
N ASN A 264 41.35 6.18 30.88
CA ASN A 264 40.29 6.08 29.88
C ASN A 264 39.97 7.46 29.29
N ALA A 265 39.57 7.47 28.03
CA ALA A 265 38.89 8.57 27.37
C ALA A 265 37.63 8.04 26.68
N THR A 266 36.62 8.89 26.56
CA THR A 266 35.35 8.53 25.94
C THR A 266 35.14 9.38 24.69
N THR A 267 34.66 8.77 23.61
CA THR A 267 34.31 9.49 22.39
C THR A 267 33.06 10.35 22.58
N ASN A 268 32.72 11.17 21.59
CA ASN A 268 31.37 11.71 21.43
C ASN A 268 30.37 10.57 21.18
N ILE A 269 29.09 10.90 21.34
CA ILE A 269 27.97 10.04 20.93
C ILE A 269 27.67 10.31 19.45
N VAL A 270 27.60 9.26 18.64
CA VAL A 270 27.17 9.28 17.23
C VAL A 270 25.79 8.67 17.11
N ASN A 271 24.88 9.34 16.39
CA ASN A 271 23.57 8.77 16.07
C ASN A 271 23.68 8.03 14.73
N ILE A 272 23.39 6.74 14.74
CA ILE A 272 23.31 5.93 13.53
C ILE A 272 21.84 5.80 13.16
N THR A 273 21.42 6.51 12.12
CA THR A 273 20.06 6.36 11.57
C THR A 273 20.01 5.12 10.69
N TYR A 274 19.00 4.28 10.86
CA TYR A 274 18.85 3.06 10.05
C TYR A 274 17.39 2.81 9.67
N CYS A 275 17.18 2.05 8.60
CA CYS A 275 15.89 1.43 8.32
C CYS A 275 16.05 0.17 7.46
N SER A 276 15.07 -0.74 7.56
CA SER A 276 14.97 -1.96 6.77
C SER A 276 13.51 -2.35 6.58
N ASN A 277 13.16 -2.98 5.46
CA ASN A 277 11.85 -3.60 5.24
C ASN A 277 11.81 -5.11 5.49
N TYR A 278 12.89 -5.66 6.03
CA TYR A 278 13.07 -7.08 6.29
C TYR A 278 13.87 -7.30 7.58
N GLU A 279 13.89 -8.53 8.11
CA GLU A 279 14.64 -8.87 9.32
C GLU A 279 16.15 -8.67 9.12
N TYR A 280 16.81 -8.10 10.13
CA TYR A 280 18.21 -7.73 10.13
C TYR A 280 18.85 -7.78 11.52
N ASN A 281 20.19 -7.78 11.51
CA ASN A 281 21.05 -7.38 12.62
C ASN A 281 21.80 -6.10 12.24
N LEU A 282 22.00 -5.20 13.20
CA LEU A 282 22.89 -4.05 13.06
C LEU A 282 24.14 -4.30 13.91
N SER A 283 25.28 -4.35 13.25
CA SER A 283 26.57 -4.62 13.88
C SER A 283 27.55 -3.48 13.67
N ILE A 284 28.51 -3.35 14.57
CA ILE A 284 29.60 -2.38 14.51
C ILE A 284 30.94 -3.05 14.79
N TYR A 285 31.99 -2.61 14.10
CA TYR A 285 33.35 -3.12 14.30
C TYR A 285 34.38 -2.07 13.89
N PHE A 286 35.60 -2.22 14.41
CA PHE A 286 36.75 -1.44 13.99
C PHE A 286 37.43 -2.12 12.81
N GLU A 287 37.79 -1.36 11.76
CA GLU A 287 38.50 -1.91 10.59
C GLU A 287 39.99 -2.07 10.85
N GLU A 288 40.53 -1.28 11.78
CA GLU A 288 41.94 -1.18 12.11
C GLU A 288 42.15 -0.89 13.60
N ASN A 289 43.42 -0.90 14.03
CA ASN A 289 43.76 -0.50 15.39
C ASN A 289 43.76 1.02 15.53
N LEU A 290 43.74 1.49 16.78
CA LEU A 290 43.95 2.90 17.06
C LEU A 290 45.38 3.28 16.65
N THR A 291 45.54 4.43 16.01
CA THR A 291 46.82 4.97 15.57
C THR A 291 47.02 6.37 16.15
N ASN A 292 48.16 6.61 16.78
CA ASN A 292 48.56 7.92 17.28
C ASN A 292 48.85 8.84 16.08
N MET A 293 48.15 9.97 16.00
CA MET A 293 48.23 10.89 14.87
C MET A 293 49.61 11.56 14.70
N SER A 294 50.41 11.62 15.77
CA SER A 294 51.72 12.26 15.76
C SER A 294 52.88 11.25 15.65
N SER A 295 52.83 10.15 16.40
CA SER A 295 53.92 9.17 16.43
C SER A 295 53.72 7.98 15.49
N GLY A 296 52.48 7.70 15.07
CA GLY A 296 52.12 6.48 14.36
C GLY A 296 52.07 5.22 15.24
N ASP A 297 52.25 5.35 16.57
CA ASP A 297 52.12 4.20 17.48
C ASP A 297 50.71 3.64 17.46
N SER A 298 50.59 2.32 17.65
CA SER A 298 49.31 1.64 17.59
C SER A 298 48.86 1.09 18.94
N ILE A 299 47.59 1.29 19.27
CA ILE A 299 46.92 0.62 20.39
C ILE A 299 45.95 -0.42 19.81
N PRO A 300 46.08 -1.71 20.16
CA PRO A 300 45.14 -2.73 19.73
C PRO A 300 43.72 -2.42 20.17
N ILE A 301 42.72 -2.62 19.31
CA ILE A 301 41.31 -2.53 19.72
C ILE A 301 41.00 -3.57 20.82
N ALA A 302 41.55 -4.77 20.65
CA ALA A 302 41.39 -5.88 21.57
C ALA A 302 41.76 -5.48 23.00
N ASN A 303 40.81 -5.60 23.92
CA ASN A 303 40.93 -5.30 25.35
C ASN A 303 41.13 -3.82 25.73
N ASN A 304 41.15 -2.89 24.77
CA ASN A 304 41.32 -1.46 25.06
C ASN A 304 40.10 -0.62 24.68
N VAL A 305 39.17 -1.16 23.89
CA VAL A 305 37.97 -0.42 23.48
C VAL A 305 36.72 -1.16 23.91
N TYR A 306 35.80 -0.40 24.50
CA TYR A 306 34.47 -0.84 24.90
C TYR A 306 33.42 0.02 24.19
N ILE A 307 32.33 -0.60 23.75
CA ILE A 307 31.10 0.12 23.42
C ILE A 307 30.32 0.35 24.72
N CYS A 308 29.85 1.59 24.93
CA CYS A 308 29.19 2.01 26.15
C CYS A 308 27.69 1.65 26.13
N ALA A 309 27.20 0.89 27.10
CA ALA A 309 25.78 0.52 27.21
C ALA A 309 24.86 1.70 27.56
N ASN A 310 25.40 2.73 28.21
CA ASN A 310 24.62 3.90 28.60
C ASN A 310 24.43 4.92 27.46
N ALA A 311 25.03 4.69 26.28
CA ALA A 311 24.90 5.57 25.13
C ALA A 311 23.47 5.55 24.57
N ASP A 312 22.85 4.38 24.54
CA ASP A 312 21.45 4.18 24.17
C ASP A 312 20.79 3.10 25.03
N MET A 313 19.78 3.45 25.82
CA MET A 313 19.03 2.45 26.59
C MET A 313 18.04 1.63 25.74
N THR A 314 17.92 1.94 24.44
CA THR A 314 16.99 1.29 23.52
C THR A 314 17.66 0.28 22.58
N ASP A 315 18.98 0.12 22.67
CA ASP A 315 19.71 -0.93 21.97
C ASP A 315 19.77 -2.24 22.77
N ASP A 316 20.41 -3.27 22.20
CA ASP A 316 20.55 -4.58 22.85
C ASP A 316 21.80 -4.65 23.78
N ILE A 317 22.54 -3.55 23.94
CA ILE A 317 23.78 -3.46 24.72
C ILE A 317 23.44 -3.10 26.18
N THR A 318 23.21 -4.13 27.00
CA THR A 318 22.80 -3.94 28.41
C THR A 318 23.93 -3.68 29.41
N SER A 319 25.18 -3.89 29.01
CA SER A 319 26.40 -3.59 29.78
C SER A 319 27.55 -3.31 28.83
N ASP A 320 28.52 -2.48 29.22
CA ASP A 320 29.67 -2.14 28.36
C ASP A 320 30.33 -3.40 27.79
N MET A 321 30.42 -3.47 26.46
CA MET A 321 30.95 -4.64 25.76
C MET A 321 32.32 -4.34 25.18
N MET A 322 33.28 -5.23 25.45
CA MET A 322 34.64 -5.13 24.95
C MET A 322 34.74 -5.61 23.52
N PHE A 323 35.49 -4.91 22.67
CA PHE A 323 35.91 -5.46 21.39
C PHE A 323 37.10 -6.41 21.56
N TYR A 324 37.02 -7.60 20.96
CA TYR A 324 38.08 -8.61 21.01
C TYR A 324 39.12 -8.49 19.89
N GLY A 325 38.92 -7.56 18.95
CA GLY A 325 39.83 -7.31 17.85
C GLY A 325 39.23 -6.41 16.78
N ILE A 326 39.82 -6.47 15.59
CA ILE A 326 39.42 -5.71 14.40
C ILE A 326 38.70 -6.60 13.39
N ARG A 327 38.06 -5.99 12.39
CA ARG A 327 37.26 -6.61 11.32
C ARG A 327 35.95 -7.23 11.81
N GLU A 328 35.11 -7.61 10.85
CA GLU A 328 33.75 -8.12 11.07
C GLU A 328 33.69 -9.35 11.98
N SER A 329 34.74 -10.19 12.05
CA SER A 329 34.79 -11.34 12.96
C SER A 329 34.75 -10.96 14.44
N ASN A 330 35.04 -9.69 14.76
CA ASN A 330 35.02 -9.13 16.11
C ASN A 330 33.90 -8.08 16.26
N ALA A 331 32.90 -8.10 15.39
CA ALA A 331 31.78 -7.18 15.46
C ALA A 331 30.92 -7.43 16.70
N ILE A 332 30.35 -6.34 17.21
CA ILE A 332 29.34 -6.35 18.26
C ILE A 332 28.00 -6.03 17.59
N ASP A 333 27.00 -6.86 17.85
CA ASP A 333 25.63 -6.59 17.44
C ASP A 333 25.03 -5.56 18.39
N ILE A 334 24.74 -4.37 17.87
CA ILE A 334 24.03 -3.30 18.58
C ILE A 334 22.53 -3.62 18.62
N ILE A 335 22.03 -4.23 17.53
CA ILE A 335 20.67 -4.75 17.42
C ILE A 335 20.77 -6.18 16.91
N ASN A 336 20.44 -7.14 17.76
CA ASN A 336 20.47 -8.57 17.52
C ASN A 336 19.06 -9.16 17.31
N LEU A 337 17.96 -8.43 17.55
CA LEU A 337 16.60 -8.90 17.24
C LEU A 337 15.73 -7.81 16.59
N SER A 338 15.72 -7.73 15.26
CA SER A 338 14.69 -6.95 14.57
C SER A 338 13.37 -7.75 14.47
N GLY A 339 12.51 -7.66 15.48
CA GLY A 339 11.16 -8.25 15.43
C GLY A 339 10.05 -7.25 15.11
N ILE A 340 10.36 -5.95 15.15
CA ILE A 340 9.38 -4.86 15.07
C ILE A 340 9.67 -4.00 13.84
N PHE A 341 8.78 -4.04 12.86
CA PHE A 341 8.81 -3.15 11.71
C PHE A 341 8.04 -1.89 12.07
N HIS A 342 8.76 -0.83 12.44
CA HIS A 342 8.14 0.43 12.84
C HIS A 342 7.45 1.13 11.66
N ARG A 343 6.59 2.11 11.95
CA ARG A 343 5.84 2.94 10.99
C ARG A 343 6.72 3.98 10.27
N ASN A 344 6.31 4.43 9.08
CA ASN A 344 7.20 5.20 8.21
C ASN A 344 7.32 6.62 8.74
N ASN A 345 8.53 7.19 8.68
CA ASN A 345 8.92 8.43 9.36
C ASN A 345 8.99 8.34 10.91
N THR A 346 8.91 7.15 11.50
CA THR A 346 9.49 6.95 12.84
C THR A 346 11.00 6.81 12.65
N SER A 347 11.76 7.87 12.93
CA SER A 347 13.22 7.81 12.89
C SER A 347 13.70 6.74 13.85
N GLN A 348 14.29 5.68 13.31
CA GLN A 348 15.03 4.70 14.07
C GLN A 348 16.49 5.13 14.02
N PHE A 349 17.02 5.50 15.17
CA PHE A 349 18.44 5.71 15.33
C PHE A 349 18.88 5.00 16.59
N VAL A 350 20.15 4.60 16.61
CA VAL A 350 20.83 4.13 17.81
C VAL A 350 22.00 5.05 18.11
N ARG A 351 22.21 5.34 19.40
CA ARG A 351 23.31 6.16 19.87
C ARG A 351 24.49 5.29 20.29
N VAL A 352 25.65 5.55 19.72
CA VAL A 352 26.84 4.76 19.99
C VAL A 352 27.98 5.63 20.48
N GLN A 353 28.64 5.16 21.53
CA GLN A 353 29.81 5.78 22.15
C GLN A 353 30.83 4.70 22.50
N PHE A 354 32.11 5.05 22.44
CA PHE A 354 33.19 4.17 22.86
C PHE A 354 33.93 4.72 24.07
N ASN A 355 34.31 3.82 24.98
CA ASN A 355 35.29 4.07 26.02
C ASN A 355 36.61 3.41 25.62
N VAL A 356 37.68 4.20 25.57
CA VAL A 356 39.01 3.80 25.09
C VAL A 356 40.01 3.93 26.22
N PHE A 357 40.67 2.83 26.56
CA PHE A 357 41.79 2.80 27.49
C PHE A 357 43.09 3.07 26.73
N ILE A 358 43.92 3.98 27.25
CA ILE A 358 45.27 4.25 26.74
C ILE A 358 46.26 3.50 27.61
N PRO A 359 46.86 2.38 27.16
CA PRO A 359 47.71 1.54 28.01
C PRO A 359 48.99 2.24 28.48
N PHE A 360 49.51 1.81 29.63
CA PHE A 360 50.86 2.20 30.04
C PHE A 360 51.89 1.80 28.97
N GLY A 361 52.92 2.64 28.79
CA GLY A 361 53.97 2.41 27.80
C GLY A 361 53.65 2.90 26.38
N THR A 362 52.51 3.56 26.19
CA THR A 362 52.15 4.23 24.93
C THR A 362 52.53 5.72 24.95
N ILE A 363 52.70 6.31 23.77
CA ILE A 363 52.99 7.75 23.65
C ILE A 363 51.69 8.55 23.87
N GLN A 364 51.77 9.60 24.69
CA GLN A 364 50.65 10.52 24.86
C GLN A 364 50.33 11.19 23.52
N GLY A 365 49.06 11.22 23.13
CA GLY A 365 48.63 11.88 21.91
C GLY A 365 47.15 11.64 21.60
N GLU A 366 46.75 12.09 20.42
CA GLU A 366 45.43 11.86 19.84
C GLU A 366 45.44 10.54 19.06
N TYR A 367 44.48 9.66 19.34
CA TYR A 367 44.35 8.36 18.70
C TYR A 367 43.08 8.28 17.87
N THR A 368 43.23 7.83 16.63
CA THR A 368 42.13 7.67 15.66
C THR A 368 42.03 6.23 15.14
N SER A 369 40.87 5.85 14.61
CA SER A 369 40.65 4.56 13.95
C SER A 369 39.41 4.60 13.03
N HIS A 370 39.39 3.75 12.01
CA HIS A 370 38.22 3.55 11.16
C HIS A 370 37.19 2.58 11.79
N VAL A 371 35.94 3.04 11.88
CA VAL A 371 34.80 2.28 12.40
C VAL A 371 33.82 1.99 11.28
N ALA A 372 33.45 0.73 11.13
CA ALA A 372 32.46 0.27 10.17
C ALA A 372 31.16 -0.16 10.87
N THR A 373 30.05 0.13 10.23
CA THR A 373 28.70 -0.29 10.66
C THR A 373 28.06 -1.09 9.54
N LYS A 374 27.29 -2.12 9.88
CA LYS A 374 26.73 -3.06 8.90
C LYS A 374 25.33 -3.49 9.28
N ILE A 375 24.41 -3.48 8.31
CA ILE A 375 23.14 -4.19 8.39
C ILE A 375 23.31 -5.54 7.72
N LYS A 376 23.06 -6.63 8.44
CA LYS A 376 23.07 -8.00 7.94
C LYS A 376 21.65 -8.55 7.92
N PHE A 377 21.17 -9.00 6.76
CA PHE A 377 19.87 -9.66 6.67
C PHE A 377 19.88 -11.01 7.38
N LYS A 378 18.77 -11.35 8.02
CA LYS A 378 18.56 -12.65 8.65
C LYS A 378 18.00 -13.72 7.71
#